data_AF-F4NY42-F1
#
_entry.id   AF-F4NY42-F1
#
_cell.length_a   1.000
_cell.length_b   1.000
_cell.length_c   1.000
_cell.angle_alpha   90.00
_cell.angle_beta   90.00
_cell.angle_gamma   90.00
#
_symmetry.space_group_name_H-M   'P 1'
#
loop_
_entity.id
_entity.type
_entity.pdbx_description
1 polymer ?
#
loop_
_entity_poly.entity_id
_entity_poly.type
_entity_poly.pdbx_seq_one_letter_code
_entity_poly.pdbx_strand_id
1 'polypeptide(L)'
;MDGHADMDTKESHGLFQFTGFSDDLFNVEPARQRHFIDRTYVPTDTIDGWFKQTPIEAAQHFNTKHGPTHTLYTIEYHYAQHNYSAALDLCHQWLQSNASSKTLFNPRDVLEIAARCEMRTGRPEKAYELMQQIPESMHDPCVLFLRGRILCATQRFNRSLVCFLDYLNIRGEDYTAWTEISHVCSALARCKVKQVDETLCNNCVGNNEDISDETVSQVFLTAYLSIQKALYYLERSHRIFSRPENPFAMAHWRTEVACIKQKLDELVSMLKQMGQYVDENSYKNATIDQDKLAEAGLDENVIHRLMTKLVETKSAEHDAVNAVSS
;
A
#
# COMPACT_ATOMS: atom_id res chain seq x y z
N MET A 1 21.33 -8.70 47.06
CA MET A 1 21.82 -9.76 46.16
C MET A 1 20.73 -9.88 45.11
N ASP A 2 20.79 -8.99 44.13
CA ASP A 2 19.72 -8.83 43.14
C ASP A 2 20.16 -9.51 41.86
N GLY A 3 19.46 -10.59 41.52
CA GLY A 3 19.60 -11.30 40.26
C GLY A 3 18.53 -10.82 39.29
N HIS A 4 18.93 -10.01 38.31
CA HIS A 4 18.15 -9.80 37.10
C HIS A 4 18.62 -10.81 36.05
N ALA A 5 17.72 -11.70 35.65
CA ALA A 5 17.87 -12.56 34.49
C ALA A 5 17.44 -11.77 33.25
N ASP A 6 18.40 -11.45 32.38
CA ASP A 6 18.11 -10.98 31.03
C ASP A 6 17.59 -12.14 30.19
N MET A 7 16.44 -11.91 29.59
CA MET A 7 15.73 -12.83 28.72
C MET A 7 16.08 -12.44 27.28
N ASP A 8 17.12 -13.07 26.72
CA ASP A 8 17.51 -12.90 25.32
C ASP A 8 16.39 -13.39 24.38
N THR A 9 15.62 -12.45 23.84
CA THR A 9 14.74 -12.68 22.69
C THR A 9 15.60 -12.85 21.44
N LYS A 10 15.70 -14.08 20.94
CA LYS A 10 16.33 -14.38 19.64
C LYS A 10 15.52 -13.74 18.51
N GLU A 11 16.07 -12.69 17.94
CA GLU A 11 15.62 -12.07 16.68
C GLU A 11 15.70 -13.09 15.53
N SER A 12 14.60 -13.23 14.78
CA SER A 12 14.59 -13.99 13.54
C SER A 12 15.05 -13.08 12.39
N HIS A 13 16.25 -13.34 11.86
CA HIS A 13 16.82 -12.60 10.74
C HIS A 13 16.11 -12.93 9.42
N GLY A 14 15.42 -11.94 8.85
CA GLY A 14 14.94 -11.99 7.46
C GLY A 14 16.06 -11.67 6.46
N LEU A 15 16.00 -12.26 5.27
CA LEU A 15 17.06 -12.33 4.23
C LEU A 15 17.47 -10.99 3.59
N PHE A 16 16.89 -9.85 3.99
CA PHE A 16 17.25 -8.54 3.43
C PHE A 16 17.21 -7.45 4.50
N GLN A 17 18.38 -7.11 5.03
CA GLN A 17 18.58 -5.97 5.92
C GLN A 17 19.66 -5.06 5.31
N PHE A 18 19.24 -3.97 4.68
CA PHE A 18 20.12 -2.86 4.34
C PHE A 18 19.68 -1.66 5.17
N THR A 19 20.30 -1.49 6.34
CA THR A 19 20.17 -0.28 7.15
C THR A 19 21.50 0.01 7.84
N GLY A 20 21.99 1.25 7.70
CA GLY A 20 23.06 1.82 8.53
C GLY A 20 24.38 2.05 7.80
N PHE A 21 24.48 3.14 7.04
CA PHE A 21 25.78 3.72 6.68
C PHE A 21 26.24 4.60 7.86
N SER A 22 26.93 3.99 8.82
CA SER A 22 27.83 4.70 9.73
C SER A 22 29.26 4.60 9.20
N ASP A 23 29.91 5.75 9.14
CA ASP A 23 31.09 6.12 8.36
C ASP A 23 32.43 5.54 8.88
N ASP A 24 32.47 4.28 9.33
CA ASP A 24 33.67 3.61 9.86
C ASP A 24 34.05 2.36 9.03
N LEU A 25 33.82 2.40 7.72
CA LEU A 25 34.00 1.26 6.80
C LEU A 25 35.45 1.00 6.34
N PHE A 26 36.46 1.45 7.07
CA PHE A 26 37.88 1.22 6.72
C PHE A 26 38.78 0.71 7.85
N ASN A 27 38.22 0.28 8.99
CA ASN A 27 38.95 -0.61 9.89
C ASN A 27 38.77 -2.05 9.41
N VAL A 28 39.69 -2.50 8.55
CA VAL A 28 39.71 -3.84 7.95
C VAL A 28 39.96 -4.88 9.06
N GLU A 29 38.90 -5.45 9.60
CA GLU A 29 38.96 -6.73 10.32
C GLU A 29 39.57 -7.80 9.40
N PRO A 30 40.34 -8.77 9.92
CA PRO A 30 40.93 -9.83 9.12
C PRO A 30 39.83 -10.58 8.35
N ALA A 31 40.05 -10.69 7.03
CA ALA A 31 39.08 -11.16 6.05
C ALA A 31 38.36 -12.44 6.52
N ARG A 32 37.11 -12.29 6.97
CA ARG A 32 36.21 -13.43 7.17
C ARG A 32 36.15 -14.18 5.85
N GLN A 33 36.47 -15.47 5.89
CA GLN A 33 36.45 -16.36 4.74
C GLN A 33 35.06 -16.26 4.10
N ARG A 34 34.97 -15.59 2.95
CA ARG A 34 33.71 -15.40 2.24
C ARG A 34 33.13 -16.78 1.97
N HIS A 35 31.91 -17.04 2.42
CA HIS A 35 31.22 -18.29 2.14
C HIS A 35 31.31 -18.58 0.64
N PHE A 36 31.78 -19.79 0.30
CA PHE A 36 31.87 -20.25 -1.07
C PHE A 36 30.46 -20.34 -1.64
N ILE A 37 30.12 -19.39 -2.53
CA ILE A 37 28.88 -19.46 -3.31
C ILE A 37 29.17 -20.41 -4.46
N ASP A 38 28.62 -21.62 -4.38
CA ASP A 38 28.68 -22.57 -5.48
C ASP A 38 27.88 -22.03 -6.67
N ARG A 39 28.59 -21.52 -7.67
CA ARG A 39 27.99 -21.00 -8.91
C ARG A 39 27.63 -22.10 -9.90
N THR A 40 27.94 -23.36 -9.58
CA THR A 40 27.64 -24.53 -10.42
C THR A 40 26.42 -25.30 -9.96
N TYR A 41 25.75 -24.82 -8.89
CA TYR A 41 24.51 -25.41 -8.43
C TYR A 41 23.43 -25.35 -9.52
N VAL A 42 23.01 -26.52 -9.99
CA VAL A 42 21.86 -26.69 -10.86
C VAL A 42 20.72 -27.23 -9.99
N PRO A 43 19.65 -26.45 -9.76
CA PRO A 43 18.50 -26.89 -8.98
C PRO A 43 17.95 -28.21 -9.55
N THR A 44 18.02 -29.28 -8.77
CA THR A 44 17.34 -30.53 -9.12
C THR A 44 15.89 -30.46 -8.68
N ASP A 45 14.94 -30.77 -9.58
CA ASP A 45 13.50 -30.71 -9.28
C ASP A 45 13.07 -31.57 -8.09
N THR A 46 13.85 -32.59 -7.72
CA THR A 46 13.62 -33.41 -6.53
C THR A 46 13.90 -32.70 -5.20
N ILE A 47 14.78 -31.69 -5.19
CA ILE A 47 15.20 -30.94 -3.99
C ILE A 47 14.58 -29.53 -3.99
N ASP A 48 14.51 -28.87 -5.16
CA ASP A 48 14.06 -27.48 -5.32
C ASP A 48 12.78 -27.32 -6.17
N GLY A 49 12.16 -28.42 -6.61
CA GLY A 49 10.99 -28.40 -7.49
C GLY A 49 9.86 -29.31 -7.02
N TRP A 50 9.94 -29.88 -5.82
CA TRP A 50 8.93 -30.81 -5.30
C TRP A 50 7.54 -30.16 -5.16
N PHE A 51 7.48 -28.83 -4.96
CA PHE A 51 6.25 -28.04 -4.97
C PHE A 51 5.66 -27.80 -6.38
N LYS A 52 6.39 -28.14 -7.46
CA LYS A 52 5.93 -27.97 -8.85
C LYS A 52 5.15 -29.19 -9.38
N GLN A 53 5.36 -30.37 -8.79
CA GLN A 53 5.05 -31.66 -9.44
C GLN A 53 3.78 -32.36 -8.97
N THR A 54 3.07 -31.86 -7.96
CA THR A 54 1.93 -32.58 -7.39
C THR A 54 0.67 -31.71 -7.36
N PRO A 55 -0.47 -32.20 -7.90
CA PRO A 55 -1.77 -31.75 -7.38
C PRO A 55 -1.83 -32.24 -5.94
N ILE A 56 -1.32 -31.44 -5.01
CA ILE A 56 -1.36 -31.78 -3.59
C ILE A 56 -2.85 -31.74 -3.24
N GLU A 57 -3.41 -32.90 -2.87
CA GLU A 57 -4.58 -32.90 -2.00
C GLU A 57 -4.13 -32.31 -0.65
N ALA A 58 -4.06 -30.98 -0.56
CA ALA A 58 -3.46 -30.25 0.56
C ALA A 58 -4.05 -30.71 1.90
N ALA A 59 -5.34 -31.07 1.88
CA ALA A 59 -6.07 -31.63 3.02
C ALA A 59 -5.48 -32.95 3.56
N GLN A 60 -4.98 -33.86 2.71
CA GLN A 60 -4.44 -35.14 3.16
C GLN A 60 -3.03 -34.99 3.77
N HIS A 61 -2.22 -34.09 3.21
CA HIS A 61 -0.82 -33.91 3.63
C HIS A 61 -0.64 -32.96 4.81
N PHE A 62 -1.65 -32.13 5.13
CA PHE A 62 -1.58 -31.12 6.19
C PHE A 62 -1.22 -31.71 7.56
N ASN A 63 -1.69 -32.93 7.88
CA ASN A 63 -1.45 -33.58 9.16
C ASN A 63 -0.04 -34.19 9.31
N THR A 64 0.81 -34.08 8.28
CA THR A 64 2.21 -34.52 8.35
C THR A 64 3.09 -33.44 8.98
N LYS A 65 4.26 -33.83 9.51
CA LYS A 65 5.20 -32.93 10.20
C LYS A 65 5.55 -31.67 9.40
N HIS A 66 5.67 -31.78 8.08
CA HIS A 66 6.05 -30.68 7.18
C HIS A 66 4.92 -30.25 6.23
N GLY A 67 3.73 -30.86 6.35
CA GLY A 67 2.58 -30.61 5.49
C GLY A 67 2.17 -29.14 5.37
N PRO A 68 1.98 -28.41 6.49
CA PRO A 68 1.55 -27.02 6.46
C PRO A 68 2.55 -26.09 5.78
N THR A 69 3.84 -26.25 6.09
CA THR A 69 4.94 -25.50 5.47
C THR A 69 5.06 -25.84 3.99
N HIS A 70 4.93 -27.12 3.63
CA HIS A 70 5.02 -27.53 2.23
C HIS A 70 3.87 -26.97 1.38
N THR A 71 2.67 -26.96 1.94
CA THR A 71 1.50 -26.38 1.29
C THR A 71 1.67 -24.87 1.10
N LEU A 72 2.23 -24.16 2.10
CA LEU A 72 2.56 -22.74 1.98
C LEU A 72 3.53 -22.45 0.82
N TYR A 73 4.62 -23.21 0.68
CA TYR A 73 5.54 -23.04 -0.46
C TYR A 73 4.87 -23.30 -1.81
N THR A 74 3.92 -24.23 -1.85
CA THR A 74 3.14 -24.52 -3.07
C THR A 74 2.21 -23.35 -3.40
N ILE A 75 1.56 -22.76 -2.39
CA ILE A 75 0.75 -21.54 -2.51
C ILE A 75 1.61 -20.39 -3.09
N GLU A 76 2.79 -20.15 -2.51
CA GLU A 76 3.73 -19.11 -2.95
C GLU A 76 4.17 -19.32 -4.40
N TYR A 77 4.45 -20.57 -4.78
CA TYR A 77 4.80 -20.90 -6.15
C TYR A 77 3.66 -20.58 -7.13
N HIS A 78 2.43 -21.01 -6.85
CA HIS A 78 1.29 -20.69 -7.72
C HIS A 78 1.05 -19.18 -7.81
N TYR A 79 1.20 -18.45 -6.70
CA TYR A 79 1.11 -16.99 -6.70
C TYR A 79 2.18 -16.34 -7.59
N ALA A 80 3.42 -16.79 -7.51
CA ALA A 80 4.54 -16.30 -8.31
C ALA A 80 4.37 -16.61 -9.81
N GLN A 81 3.70 -17.73 -10.16
CA GLN A 81 3.35 -18.09 -11.54
C GLN A 81 2.07 -17.42 -12.05
N HIS A 82 1.51 -16.46 -11.31
CA HIS A 82 0.25 -15.77 -11.64
C HIS A 82 -1.00 -16.70 -11.70
N ASN A 83 -0.89 -17.91 -11.16
CA ASN A 83 -1.99 -18.87 -11.05
C ASN A 83 -2.83 -18.58 -9.80
N TYR A 84 -3.46 -17.39 -9.78
CA TYR A 84 -4.15 -16.87 -8.58
C TYR A 84 -5.33 -17.71 -8.11
N SER A 85 -6.06 -18.35 -9.02
CA SER A 85 -7.16 -19.25 -8.67
C SER A 85 -6.67 -20.47 -7.90
N ALA A 86 -5.66 -21.17 -8.44
CA ALA A 86 -5.07 -22.34 -7.80
C ALA A 86 -4.42 -22.00 -6.45
N ALA A 87 -3.71 -20.86 -6.37
CA ALA A 87 -3.15 -20.37 -5.11
C ALA A 87 -4.24 -20.13 -4.06
N LEU A 88 -5.35 -19.50 -4.46
CA LEU A 88 -6.47 -19.20 -3.56
C LEU A 88 -7.19 -20.47 -3.09
N ASP A 89 -7.42 -21.43 -3.98
CA ASP A 89 -8.03 -22.72 -3.62
C ASP A 89 -7.17 -23.46 -2.59
N LEU A 90 -5.84 -23.44 -2.76
CA LEU A 90 -4.90 -24.00 -1.80
C LEU A 90 -4.89 -23.21 -0.47
N CYS A 91 -4.99 -21.88 -0.49
CA CYS A 91 -5.13 -21.08 0.73
C CYS A 91 -6.38 -21.49 1.52
N HIS A 92 -7.52 -21.66 0.86
CA HIS A 92 -8.76 -22.07 1.52
C HIS A 92 -8.64 -23.47 2.13
N GLN A 93 -8.06 -24.43 1.39
CA GLN A 93 -7.79 -25.77 1.90
C GLN A 93 -6.83 -25.74 3.12
N TRP A 94 -5.80 -24.91 3.07
CA TRP A 94 -4.85 -24.72 4.17
C TRP A 94 -5.56 -24.16 5.41
N LEU A 95 -6.36 -23.11 5.27
CA LEU A 95 -7.09 -22.49 6.38
C LEU A 95 -8.12 -23.44 7.00
N GLN A 96 -8.85 -24.18 6.17
CA GLN A 96 -9.80 -25.21 6.61
C GLN A 96 -9.09 -26.33 7.38
N SER A 97 -7.97 -26.83 6.85
CA SER A 97 -7.19 -27.89 7.48
C SER A 97 -6.59 -27.42 8.81
N ASN A 98 -6.08 -26.18 8.86
CA ASN A 98 -5.53 -25.57 10.07
C ASN A 98 -6.60 -25.43 11.16
N ALA A 99 -7.82 -25.01 10.82
CA ALA A 99 -8.93 -24.90 11.77
C ALA A 99 -9.35 -26.27 12.37
N SER A 100 -9.19 -27.36 11.60
CA SER A 100 -9.48 -28.73 12.04
C SER A 100 -8.29 -29.45 12.69
N SER A 101 -7.11 -28.85 12.69
CA SER A 101 -5.88 -29.45 13.21
C SER A 101 -5.82 -29.40 14.75
N LYS A 102 -5.18 -30.40 15.36
CA LYS A 102 -4.87 -30.38 16.80
C LYS A 102 -3.87 -29.29 17.18
N THR A 103 -3.03 -28.88 16.23
CA THR A 103 -2.02 -27.83 16.40
C THR A 103 -2.34 -26.70 15.42
N LEU A 104 -2.60 -25.52 15.97
CA LEU A 104 -2.87 -24.31 15.20
C LEU A 104 -1.56 -23.69 14.73
N PHE A 105 -1.41 -23.54 13.42
CA PHE A 105 -0.33 -22.80 12.79
C PHE A 105 -0.74 -21.34 12.57
N ASN A 106 0.22 -20.42 12.55
CA ASN A 106 -0.05 -19.01 12.29
C ASN A 106 -0.59 -18.84 10.85
N PRO A 107 -1.85 -18.38 10.66
CA PRO A 107 -2.45 -18.27 9.34
C PRO A 107 -2.06 -16.99 8.58
N ARG A 108 -1.29 -16.09 9.20
CA ARG A 108 -0.99 -14.76 8.67
C ARG A 108 -0.56 -14.77 7.20
N ASP A 109 0.50 -15.50 6.86
CA ASP A 109 1.08 -15.45 5.51
C ASP A 109 0.11 -16.00 4.47
N VAL A 110 -0.65 -17.05 4.83
CA VAL A 110 -1.68 -17.65 3.98
C VAL A 110 -2.85 -16.68 3.76
N LEU A 111 -3.29 -15.99 4.80
CA LEU A 111 -4.32 -14.94 4.69
C LEU A 111 -3.84 -13.77 3.83
N GLU A 112 -2.57 -13.36 3.96
CA GLU A 112 -1.99 -12.29 3.16
C GLU A 112 -1.95 -12.68 1.67
N ILE A 113 -1.47 -13.89 1.34
CA ILE A 113 -1.44 -14.38 -0.04
C ILE A 113 -2.86 -14.53 -0.60
N ALA A 114 -3.80 -15.05 0.20
CA ALA A 114 -5.20 -15.18 -0.21
C ALA A 114 -5.81 -13.81 -0.53
N ALA A 115 -5.62 -12.80 0.34
CA ALA A 115 -6.11 -11.45 0.11
C ALA A 115 -5.47 -10.81 -1.15
N ARG A 116 -4.18 -11.06 -1.40
CA ARG A 116 -3.51 -10.64 -2.65
C ARG A 116 -4.12 -11.33 -3.88
N CYS A 117 -4.45 -12.62 -3.81
CA CYS A 117 -5.12 -13.34 -4.90
C CYS A 117 -6.52 -12.78 -5.17
N GLU A 118 -7.29 -12.49 -4.12
CA GLU A 118 -8.62 -11.87 -4.24
C GLU A 118 -8.55 -10.48 -4.88
N MET A 119 -7.56 -9.66 -4.51
CA MET A 119 -7.28 -8.39 -5.16
C MET A 119 -6.93 -8.54 -6.64
N ARG A 120 -6.12 -9.54 -7.00
CA ARG A 120 -5.71 -9.80 -8.41
C ARG A 120 -6.84 -10.34 -9.27
N THR A 121 -7.82 -11.02 -8.66
CA THR A 121 -9.01 -11.54 -9.34
C THR A 121 -10.19 -10.56 -9.34
N GLY A 122 -10.00 -9.34 -8.84
CA GLY A 122 -11.00 -8.27 -8.88
C GLY A 122 -12.09 -8.37 -7.83
N ARG A 123 -11.84 -9.06 -6.69
CA ARG A 123 -12.80 -9.26 -5.60
C ARG A 123 -12.31 -8.60 -4.29
N PRO A 124 -12.24 -7.25 -4.24
CA PRO A 124 -11.63 -6.53 -3.11
C PRO A 124 -12.38 -6.67 -1.78
N GLU A 125 -13.70 -6.87 -1.77
CA GLU A 125 -14.44 -7.10 -0.51
C GLU A 125 -14.07 -8.44 0.15
N LYS A 126 -13.90 -9.51 -0.65
CA LYS A 126 -13.40 -10.79 -0.12
C LYS A 126 -11.98 -10.67 0.43
N ALA A 127 -11.13 -9.89 -0.26
CA ALA A 127 -9.79 -9.59 0.24
C ALA A 127 -9.85 -8.86 1.60
N TYR A 128 -10.81 -7.95 1.77
CA TYR A 128 -11.02 -7.24 3.02
C TYR A 128 -11.49 -8.18 4.14
N GLU A 129 -12.45 -9.07 3.88
CA GLU A 129 -12.90 -10.09 4.84
C GLU A 129 -11.75 -11.00 5.32
N LEU A 130 -10.85 -11.40 4.42
CA LEU A 130 -9.65 -12.16 4.78
C LEU A 130 -8.71 -11.34 5.68
N MET A 131 -8.49 -10.06 5.35
CA MET A 131 -7.62 -9.18 6.14
C MET A 131 -8.14 -8.87 7.54
N GLN A 132 -9.46 -8.96 7.75
CA GLN A 132 -10.07 -8.80 9.08
C GLN A 132 -9.70 -9.94 10.05
N GLN A 133 -9.26 -11.09 9.52
CA GLN A 133 -8.79 -12.21 10.34
C GLN A 133 -7.37 -11.99 10.86
N ILE A 134 -6.62 -11.05 10.27
CA ILE A 134 -5.30 -10.64 10.77
C ILE A 134 -5.50 -9.54 11.83
N PRO A 135 -5.01 -9.70 13.07
CA PRO A 135 -5.19 -8.72 14.13
C PRO A 135 -4.80 -7.29 13.71
N GLU A 136 -5.60 -6.30 14.11
CA GLU A 136 -5.29 -4.89 13.80
C GLU A 136 -4.05 -4.40 14.57
N SER A 137 -3.76 -4.98 15.74
CA SER A 137 -2.55 -4.68 16.53
C SER A 137 -1.24 -5.11 15.87
N MET A 138 -1.31 -5.88 14.78
CA MET A 138 -0.12 -6.28 14.02
C MET A 138 0.34 -5.12 13.13
N HIS A 139 1.34 -4.38 13.60
CA HIS A 139 1.97 -3.26 12.89
C HIS A 139 3.13 -3.72 11.99
N ASP A 140 2.89 -4.77 11.20
CA ASP A 140 3.86 -5.19 10.20
C ASP A 140 3.74 -4.30 8.94
N PRO A 141 4.85 -3.73 8.41
CA PRO A 141 4.79 -2.85 7.24
C PRO A 141 4.15 -3.49 6.00
N CYS A 142 4.40 -4.77 5.72
CA CYS A 142 3.83 -5.42 4.54
C CYS A 142 2.32 -5.57 4.68
N VAL A 143 1.84 -5.93 5.88
CA VAL A 143 0.41 -6.05 6.21
C VAL A 143 -0.27 -4.69 6.12
N LEU A 144 0.32 -3.64 6.70
CA LEU A 144 -0.21 -2.28 6.65
C LEU A 144 -0.34 -1.77 5.21
N PHE A 145 0.69 -1.98 4.40
CA PHE A 145 0.69 -1.57 3.01
C PHE A 145 -0.39 -2.27 2.19
N LEU A 146 -0.52 -3.60 2.33
CA LEU A 146 -1.57 -4.37 1.66
C LEU A 146 -2.97 -3.96 2.14
N ARG A 147 -3.16 -3.80 3.45
CA ARG A 147 -4.42 -3.37 4.05
C ARG A 147 -4.84 -2.00 3.52
N GLY A 148 -3.91 -1.05 3.42
CA GLY A 148 -4.14 0.26 2.81
C GLY A 148 -4.68 0.16 1.39
N ARG A 149 -4.08 -0.68 0.55
CA ARG A 149 -4.54 -0.90 -0.85
C ARG A 149 -5.93 -1.53 -0.93
N ILE A 150 -6.22 -2.53 -0.08
CA ILE A 150 -7.55 -3.17 -0.01
C ILE A 150 -8.61 -2.19 0.47
N LEU A 151 -8.30 -1.38 1.48
CA LEU A 151 -9.20 -0.32 1.97
C LEU A 151 -9.51 0.72 0.89
N CYS A 152 -8.50 1.11 0.09
CA CYS A 152 -8.71 2.00 -1.05
C CYS A 152 -9.66 1.38 -2.09
N ALA A 153 -9.42 0.11 -2.46
CA ALA A 153 -10.24 -0.60 -3.44
C ALA A 153 -11.68 -0.85 -2.97
N THR A 154 -11.90 -0.90 -1.64
CA THR A 154 -13.23 -1.01 -1.01
C THR A 154 -13.80 0.36 -0.60
N GLN A 155 -13.24 1.46 -1.12
CA GLN A 155 -13.69 2.84 -0.91
C GLN A 155 -13.67 3.33 0.55
N ARG A 156 -12.87 2.69 1.42
CA ARG A 156 -12.64 3.07 2.82
C ARG A 156 -11.42 3.99 2.93
N PHE A 157 -11.51 5.16 2.29
CA PHE A 157 -10.35 6.04 2.04
C PHE A 157 -9.63 6.56 3.29
N ASN A 158 -10.35 7.03 4.31
CA ASN A 158 -9.72 7.51 5.55
C ASN A 158 -8.88 6.42 6.24
N ARG A 159 -9.44 5.21 6.37
CA ARG A 159 -8.72 4.06 6.94
C ARG A 159 -7.52 3.65 6.06
N SER A 160 -7.64 3.77 4.74
CA SER A 160 -6.53 3.52 3.81
C SER A 160 -5.37 4.48 4.06
N LEU A 161 -5.65 5.79 4.17
CA LEU A 161 -4.64 6.81 4.48
C LEU A 161 -3.97 6.55 5.83
N VAL A 162 -4.73 6.18 6.86
CA VAL A 162 -4.18 5.79 8.16
C VAL A 162 -3.16 4.67 8.02
N CYS A 163 -3.48 3.60 7.27
CA CYS A 163 -2.56 2.48 7.08
C CYS A 163 -1.26 2.89 6.39
N PHE A 164 -1.32 3.75 5.37
CA PHE A 164 -0.11 4.25 4.69
C PHE A 164 0.70 5.20 5.57
N LEU A 165 0.06 6.00 6.42
CA LEU A 165 0.76 6.86 7.38
C LEU A 165 1.41 6.05 8.50
N ASP A 166 0.75 5.01 9.00
CA ASP A 166 1.36 4.06 9.94
C ASP A 166 2.57 3.35 9.30
N TYR A 167 2.45 2.96 8.02
CA TYR A 167 3.56 2.41 7.25
C TYR A 167 4.75 3.38 7.15
N LEU A 168 4.50 4.65 6.77
CA LEU A 168 5.54 5.68 6.68
C LEU A 168 6.17 6.02 8.04
N ASN A 169 5.44 5.84 9.14
CA ASN A 169 6.00 5.99 10.48
C ASN A 169 7.00 4.89 10.83
N ILE A 170 6.84 3.68 10.28
CA ILE A 170 7.75 2.56 10.51
C ILE A 170 8.92 2.57 9.51
N ARG A 171 8.64 2.81 8.23
CA ARG A 171 9.62 2.68 7.14
C ARG A 171 10.30 4.00 6.77
N GLY A 172 9.84 5.13 7.34
CA GLY A 172 10.32 6.46 6.99
C GLY A 172 9.76 6.93 5.65
N GLU A 173 10.58 7.68 4.89
CA GLU A 173 10.20 8.19 3.58
C GLU A 173 10.27 7.09 2.50
N ASP A 174 9.11 6.55 2.13
CA ASP A 174 8.99 5.57 1.05
C ASP A 174 8.13 6.14 -0.09
N TYR A 175 8.73 6.28 -1.28
CA TYR A 175 8.04 6.79 -2.45
C TYR A 175 6.82 5.95 -2.85
N THR A 176 6.84 4.63 -2.62
CA THR A 176 5.73 3.74 -2.97
C THR A 176 4.49 4.05 -2.15
N ALA A 177 4.66 4.34 -0.85
CA ALA A 177 3.56 4.72 0.03
C ALA A 177 3.00 6.10 -0.32
N TRP A 178 3.86 7.07 -0.67
CA TRP A 178 3.40 8.38 -1.16
C TRP A 178 2.64 8.29 -2.48
N THR A 179 3.06 7.38 -3.37
CA THR A 179 2.34 7.08 -4.62
C THR A 179 0.97 6.48 -4.32
N GLU A 180 0.87 5.54 -3.38
CA GLU A 180 -0.43 4.97 -3.00
C GLU A 180 -1.34 6.00 -2.28
N ILE A 181 -0.80 6.90 -1.46
CA ILE A 181 -1.56 8.04 -0.90
C ILE A 181 -2.13 8.93 -2.02
N SER A 182 -1.35 9.17 -3.09
CA SER A 182 -1.84 9.87 -4.28
C SER A 182 -3.00 9.12 -4.94
N HIS A 183 -2.88 7.80 -5.10
CA HIS A 183 -3.94 6.96 -5.65
C HIS A 183 -5.22 6.98 -4.82
N VAL A 184 -5.10 7.00 -3.49
CA VAL A 184 -6.25 7.13 -2.58
C VAL A 184 -6.99 8.44 -2.83
N CYS A 185 -6.27 9.56 -2.90
CA CYS A 185 -6.86 10.87 -3.18
C CYS A 185 -7.53 10.91 -4.57
N SER A 186 -6.88 10.30 -5.57
CA SER A 186 -7.45 10.21 -6.92
C SER A 186 -8.69 9.31 -6.98
N ALA A 187 -8.73 8.23 -6.20
CA ALA A 187 -9.89 7.35 -6.09
C ALA A 187 -11.07 8.02 -5.39
N LEU A 188 -10.80 8.76 -4.30
CA LEU A 188 -11.79 9.58 -3.60
C LEU A 188 -12.46 10.58 -4.56
N ALA A 189 -11.67 11.32 -5.35
CA ALA A 189 -12.19 12.24 -6.35
C ALA A 189 -13.14 11.55 -7.36
N ARG A 190 -12.73 10.38 -7.88
CA ARG A 190 -13.57 9.62 -8.82
C ARG A 190 -14.88 9.16 -8.20
N CYS A 191 -14.85 8.69 -6.95
CA CYS A 191 -16.08 8.30 -6.25
C CYS A 191 -17.02 9.49 -6.05
N LYS A 192 -16.48 10.67 -5.75
CA LYS A 192 -17.27 11.90 -5.61
C LYS A 192 -17.94 12.31 -6.91
N VAL A 193 -17.22 12.32 -8.03
CA VAL A 193 -17.81 12.61 -9.35
C VAL A 193 -18.90 11.60 -9.71
N LYS A 194 -18.67 10.30 -9.51
CA LYS A 194 -19.68 9.26 -9.79
C LYS A 194 -20.97 9.42 -8.97
N GLN A 195 -20.86 9.85 -7.72
CA GLN A 195 -22.03 10.11 -6.87
C GLN A 195 -22.93 11.20 -7.48
N VAL A 196 -22.35 12.20 -8.13
CA VAL A 196 -23.12 13.23 -8.86
C VAL A 196 -23.79 12.63 -10.09
N ASP A 197 -23.06 11.86 -10.90
CA ASP A 197 -23.61 11.26 -12.11
C ASP A 197 -24.81 10.34 -11.79
N GLU A 198 -24.70 9.52 -10.74
CA GLU A 198 -25.75 8.60 -10.30
C GLU A 198 -26.97 9.34 -9.72
N THR A 199 -26.75 10.40 -8.94
CA THR A 199 -27.85 11.21 -8.36
C THR A 199 -28.60 11.99 -9.45
N LEU A 200 -27.89 12.56 -10.43
CA LEU A 200 -28.50 13.18 -11.60
C LEU A 200 -29.34 12.18 -12.40
N CYS A 201 -28.82 10.96 -12.64
CA CYS A 201 -29.55 9.92 -13.38
C CYS A 201 -30.82 9.45 -12.64
N ASN A 202 -30.78 9.30 -11.32
CA ASN A 202 -31.93 8.84 -10.54
C ASN A 202 -33.05 9.88 -10.50
N ASN A 203 -32.72 11.17 -10.40
CA ASN A 203 -33.70 12.26 -10.41
C ASN A 203 -34.38 12.46 -11.77
N CYS A 204 -33.75 12.00 -12.87
CA CYS A 204 -34.41 11.94 -14.19
C CYS A 204 -35.55 10.91 -14.24
N VAL A 205 -35.57 9.92 -13.33
CA VAL A 205 -36.45 8.75 -13.39
C VAL A 205 -37.51 8.73 -12.28
N GLY A 206 -37.30 9.41 -11.15
CA GLY A 206 -38.28 9.44 -10.06
C GLY A 206 -38.19 10.68 -9.20
N ASN A 207 -39.28 11.46 -9.20
CA ASN A 207 -39.56 12.64 -8.37
C ASN A 207 -38.51 13.76 -8.45
N ASN A 208 -38.93 14.90 -9.01
CA ASN A 208 -38.19 16.15 -9.09
C ASN A 208 -37.92 16.75 -7.70
N GLU A 209 -37.09 16.12 -6.88
CA GLU A 209 -36.38 16.84 -5.82
C GLU A 209 -35.20 17.53 -6.48
N ASP A 210 -35.30 18.86 -6.60
CA ASP A 210 -34.24 19.71 -7.12
C ASP A 210 -32.98 19.52 -6.23
N ILE A 211 -31.97 18.81 -6.74
CA ILE A 211 -30.64 18.87 -6.15
C ILE A 211 -30.17 20.30 -6.38
N SER A 212 -29.85 21.03 -5.32
CA SER A 212 -29.36 22.40 -5.47
C SER A 212 -28.05 22.39 -6.27
N ASP A 213 -27.92 23.32 -7.22
CA ASP A 213 -26.68 23.54 -7.98
C ASP A 213 -25.46 23.76 -7.06
N GLU A 214 -25.71 24.23 -5.84
CA GLU A 214 -24.72 24.38 -4.78
C GLU A 214 -24.17 23.04 -4.28
N THR A 215 -25.01 22.01 -4.15
CA THR A 215 -24.57 20.66 -3.73
C THR A 215 -23.70 20.01 -4.80
N VAL A 216 -24.08 20.14 -6.07
CA VAL A 216 -23.31 19.64 -7.21
C VAL A 216 -21.96 20.34 -7.31
N SER A 217 -21.96 21.68 -7.20
CA SER A 217 -20.74 22.48 -7.19
C SER A 217 -19.78 22.08 -6.06
N GLN A 218 -20.32 21.82 -4.86
CA GLN A 218 -19.52 21.40 -3.71
C GLN A 218 -18.86 20.04 -3.94
N VAL A 219 -19.56 19.06 -4.55
CA VAL A 219 -18.98 17.74 -4.83
C VAL A 219 -17.86 17.82 -5.87
N PHE A 220 -18.02 18.63 -6.91
CA PHE A 220 -16.95 18.88 -7.88
C PHE A 220 -15.76 19.61 -7.27
N LEU A 221 -16.00 20.54 -6.34
CA LEU A 221 -14.95 21.22 -5.59
C LEU A 221 -14.16 20.23 -4.72
N THR A 222 -14.84 19.37 -3.97
CA THR A 222 -14.24 18.26 -3.20
C THR A 222 -13.40 17.33 -4.09
N ALA A 223 -13.92 16.96 -5.28
CA ALA A 223 -13.19 16.14 -6.23
C ALA A 223 -11.94 16.85 -6.78
N TYR A 224 -12.05 18.15 -7.11
CA TYR A 224 -10.94 18.99 -7.54
C TYR A 224 -9.82 19.03 -6.49
N LEU A 225 -10.17 19.34 -5.24
CA LEU A 225 -9.23 19.38 -4.12
C LEU A 225 -8.53 18.02 -3.92
N SER A 226 -9.27 16.92 -4.07
CA SER A 226 -8.73 15.57 -3.97
C SER A 226 -7.73 15.25 -5.10
N ILE A 227 -7.99 15.67 -6.35
CA ILE A 227 -7.05 15.50 -7.48
C ILE A 227 -5.81 16.37 -7.31
N GLN A 228 -5.94 17.61 -6.83
CA GLN A 228 -4.80 18.45 -6.50
C GLN A 228 -3.85 17.76 -5.50
N LYS A 229 -4.42 17.09 -4.49
CA LYS A 229 -3.65 16.32 -3.51
C LYS A 229 -2.96 15.12 -4.12
N ALA A 230 -3.67 14.39 -4.99
CA ALA A 230 -3.08 13.29 -5.73
C ALA A 230 -1.84 13.77 -6.50
N LEU A 231 -1.93 14.89 -7.21
CA LEU A 231 -0.78 15.44 -7.95
C LEU A 231 0.38 15.81 -7.02
N TYR A 232 0.10 16.51 -5.93
CA TYR A 232 1.12 16.90 -4.95
C TYR A 232 1.86 15.69 -4.36
N TYR A 233 1.15 14.65 -3.92
CA TYR A 233 1.78 13.46 -3.34
C TYR A 233 2.54 12.62 -4.38
N LEU A 234 2.08 12.61 -5.64
CA LEU A 234 2.79 11.95 -6.73
C LEU A 234 4.09 12.69 -7.09
N GLU A 235 4.08 14.02 -7.14
CA GLU A 235 5.29 14.83 -7.32
C GLU A 235 6.26 14.67 -6.15
N ARG A 236 5.74 14.56 -4.92
CA ARG A 236 6.56 14.27 -3.73
C ARG A 236 7.25 12.91 -3.84
N SER A 237 6.51 11.86 -4.22
CA SER A 237 7.07 10.51 -4.37
C SER A 237 8.28 10.50 -5.31
N HIS A 238 8.22 11.28 -6.39
CA HIS A 238 9.32 11.43 -7.34
C HIS A 238 10.56 12.09 -6.72
N ARG A 239 10.39 13.13 -5.89
CA ARG A 239 11.52 13.77 -5.20
C ARG A 239 12.24 12.79 -4.27
N ILE A 240 11.49 11.92 -3.61
CA ILE A 240 12.03 10.89 -2.71
C ILE A 240 12.76 9.78 -3.51
N PHE A 241 12.30 9.48 -4.73
CA PHE A 241 12.85 8.41 -5.58
C PHE A 241 14.25 8.69 -6.18
N SER A 242 15.04 9.63 -5.64
CA SER A 242 16.34 10.11 -6.14
C SER A 242 17.47 9.05 -6.23
N ARG A 243 17.33 8.05 -7.10
CA ARG A 243 18.30 7.01 -7.50
C ARG A 243 18.32 6.89 -9.03
N PRO A 244 19.38 6.34 -9.66
CA PRO A 244 19.61 6.49 -11.09
C PRO A 244 18.38 6.04 -11.89
N GLU A 245 17.88 7.00 -12.67
CA GLU A 245 16.59 6.97 -13.35
C GLU A 245 16.43 5.67 -14.15
N ASN A 246 15.62 4.74 -13.63
CA ASN A 246 15.10 3.70 -14.49
C ASN A 246 14.14 4.38 -15.48
N PRO A 247 14.46 4.42 -16.80
CA PRO A 247 13.66 5.17 -17.77
C PRO A 247 12.22 4.64 -17.86
N PHE A 248 11.99 3.36 -17.53
CA PHE A 248 10.65 2.78 -17.50
C PHE A 248 9.83 3.30 -16.31
N ALA A 249 10.45 3.43 -15.13
CA ALA A 249 9.79 4.02 -13.96
C ALA A 249 9.44 5.50 -14.21
N MET A 250 10.33 6.23 -14.88
CA MET A 250 10.09 7.63 -15.27
C MET A 250 8.98 7.78 -16.31
N ALA A 251 8.92 6.90 -17.31
CA ALA A 251 7.84 6.89 -18.28
C ALA A 251 6.49 6.60 -17.63
N HIS A 252 6.44 5.63 -16.70
CA HIS A 252 5.24 5.33 -15.93
C HIS A 252 4.79 6.55 -15.10
N TRP A 253 5.69 7.13 -14.30
CA TRP A 253 5.40 8.31 -13.50
C TRP A 253 4.91 9.50 -14.34
N ARG A 254 5.56 9.78 -15.48
CA ARG A 254 5.11 10.84 -16.41
C ARG A 254 3.70 10.59 -16.94
N THR A 255 3.38 9.33 -17.23
CA THR A 255 2.05 8.92 -17.70
C THR A 255 1.00 9.15 -16.60
N GLU A 256 1.33 8.78 -15.35
CA GLU A 256 0.45 9.01 -14.21
C GLU A 256 0.22 10.50 -13.94
N VAL A 257 1.29 11.31 -13.95
CA VAL A 257 1.19 12.77 -13.82
C VAL A 257 0.34 13.37 -14.94
N ALA A 258 0.54 12.94 -16.19
CA ALA A 258 -0.27 13.41 -17.31
C ALA A 258 -1.76 13.06 -17.14
N CYS A 259 -2.06 11.83 -16.70
CA CYS A 259 -3.44 11.41 -16.44
C CYS A 259 -4.10 12.21 -15.29
N ILE A 260 -3.37 12.47 -14.20
CA ILE A 260 -3.87 13.27 -13.08
C ILE A 260 -4.09 14.73 -13.51
N LYS A 261 -3.17 15.32 -14.29
CA LYS A 261 -3.32 16.67 -14.83
C LYS A 261 -4.51 16.80 -15.76
N GLN A 262 -4.70 15.84 -16.68
CA GLN A 262 -5.87 15.84 -17.55
C GLN A 262 -7.19 15.85 -16.74
N LYS A 263 -7.29 15.00 -15.70
CA LYS A 263 -8.47 14.99 -14.81
C LYS A 263 -8.65 16.29 -14.05
N LEU A 264 -7.55 16.93 -13.64
CA LEU A 264 -7.59 18.24 -13.00
C LEU A 264 -8.17 19.28 -13.95
N ASP A 265 -7.70 19.31 -15.21
CA ASP A 265 -8.16 20.24 -16.24
C ASP A 265 -9.64 20.03 -16.58
N GLU A 266 -10.09 18.77 -16.65
CA GLU A 266 -11.51 18.41 -16.82
C GLU A 266 -12.38 18.99 -15.69
N LEU A 267 -11.97 18.80 -14.42
CA LEU A 267 -12.69 19.33 -13.26
C LEU A 267 -12.69 20.86 -13.21
N VAL A 268 -11.57 21.50 -13.58
CA VAL A 268 -11.49 22.96 -13.69
C VAL A 268 -12.47 23.47 -14.74
N SER A 269 -12.56 22.80 -15.89
CA SER A 269 -13.53 23.17 -16.94
C SER A 269 -14.98 23.05 -16.43
N MET A 270 -15.32 21.99 -15.71
CA MET A 270 -16.66 21.80 -15.13
C MET A 270 -16.98 22.88 -14.09
N LEU A 271 -16.05 23.17 -13.17
CA LEU A 271 -16.21 24.22 -12.15
C LEU A 271 -16.39 25.61 -12.77
N LYS A 272 -15.63 25.94 -13.82
CA LYS A 272 -15.79 27.19 -14.58
C LYS A 272 -17.18 27.29 -15.22
N GLN A 273 -17.72 26.20 -15.76
CA GLN A 273 -19.07 26.18 -16.33
C GLN A 273 -20.15 26.42 -15.26
N MET A 274 -19.91 25.98 -14.02
CA MET A 274 -20.77 26.23 -12.86
C MET A 274 -20.55 27.61 -12.21
N GLY A 275 -19.72 28.48 -12.80
CA GLY A 275 -19.44 29.82 -12.28
C GLY A 275 -18.51 29.86 -11.06
N GLN A 276 -17.85 28.75 -10.71
CA GLN A 276 -16.90 28.67 -9.61
C GLN A 276 -15.51 29.15 -10.05
N TYR A 277 -14.88 30.02 -9.26
CA TYR A 277 -13.49 30.41 -9.47
C TYR A 277 -12.56 29.41 -8.77
N VAL A 278 -11.56 28.94 -9.51
CA VAL A 278 -10.64 27.92 -9.04
C VAL A 278 -9.21 28.37 -9.31
N ASP A 279 -8.38 28.43 -8.26
CA ASP A 279 -6.95 28.70 -8.40
C ASP A 279 -6.22 27.44 -8.88
N GLU A 280 -5.80 27.47 -10.15
CA GLU A 280 -5.08 26.39 -10.82
C GLU A 280 -3.69 26.13 -10.21
N ASN A 281 -3.13 27.05 -9.40
CA ASN A 281 -1.80 26.88 -8.79
C ASN A 281 -1.83 26.53 -7.30
N SER A 282 -3.00 26.37 -6.68
CA SER A 282 -3.09 26.17 -5.23
C SER A 282 -2.43 24.86 -4.74
N TYR A 283 -2.26 23.86 -5.60
CA TYR A 283 -1.60 22.59 -5.26
C TYR A 283 -0.08 22.70 -5.05
N LYS A 284 0.56 23.77 -5.54
CA LYS A 284 2.01 23.99 -5.38
C LYS A 284 2.38 24.52 -4.00
N ASN A 285 1.42 25.10 -3.28
CA ASN A 285 1.63 25.62 -1.93
C ASN A 285 1.33 24.53 -0.92
N ALA A 286 2.39 24.02 -0.27
CA ALA A 286 2.30 23.00 0.78
C ALA A 286 1.52 23.45 2.04
N THR A 287 1.23 24.74 2.19
CA THR A 287 0.20 25.29 3.08
C THR A 287 -1.17 25.06 2.46
N ILE A 288 -1.53 23.80 2.26
CA ILE A 288 -2.88 23.50 1.84
C ILE A 288 -3.74 23.51 3.09
N ASP A 289 -4.77 24.34 3.03
CA ASP A 289 -5.73 24.59 4.10
C ASP A 289 -6.27 23.28 4.69
N GLN A 290 -6.22 23.13 6.00
CA GLN A 290 -6.83 21.98 6.69
C GLN A 290 -8.33 21.94 6.37
N ASP A 291 -8.94 23.12 6.24
CA ASP A 291 -10.34 23.32 5.90
C ASP A 291 -10.68 22.69 4.54
N LYS A 292 -9.81 22.87 3.54
CA LYS A 292 -9.98 22.26 2.21
C LYS A 292 -9.86 20.74 2.21
N LEU A 293 -9.07 20.17 3.11
CA LEU A 293 -8.98 18.72 3.26
C LEU A 293 -10.22 18.14 3.97
N ALA A 294 -10.78 18.88 4.93
CA ALA A 294 -12.03 18.51 5.58
C ALA A 294 -13.19 18.58 4.59
N GLU A 295 -13.24 19.63 3.76
CA GLU A 295 -14.17 19.77 2.64
C GLU A 295 -14.03 18.65 1.59
N ALA A 296 -12.82 18.09 1.44
CA ALA A 296 -12.59 16.92 0.58
C ALA A 296 -13.18 15.61 1.16
N GLY A 297 -13.68 15.63 2.40
CA GLY A 297 -14.24 14.48 3.10
C GLY A 297 -13.21 13.64 3.84
N LEU A 298 -12.03 14.19 4.12
CA LEU A 298 -11.04 13.52 4.98
C LEU A 298 -11.34 13.80 6.46
N ASP A 299 -11.13 12.80 7.29
CA ASP A 299 -11.31 12.95 8.74
C ASP A 299 -10.24 13.89 9.32
N GLU A 300 -10.61 14.75 10.27
CA GLU A 300 -9.70 15.71 10.92
C GLU A 300 -8.41 15.05 11.46
N ASN A 301 -8.55 13.85 12.04
CA ASN A 301 -7.40 13.08 12.53
C ASN A 301 -6.45 12.67 11.40
N VAL A 302 -6.97 12.30 10.23
CA VAL A 302 -6.15 11.95 9.05
C VAL A 302 -5.44 13.19 8.52
N ILE A 303 -6.16 14.31 8.45
CA ILE A 303 -5.63 15.61 8.02
C ILE A 303 -4.47 16.02 8.92
N HIS A 304 -4.68 16.00 10.24
CA HIS A 304 -3.65 16.34 11.21
C HIS A 304 -2.40 15.46 11.02
N ARG A 305 -2.58 14.15 10.90
CA ARG A 305 -1.46 13.21 10.69
C ARG A 305 -0.72 13.45 9.38
N LEU A 306 -1.42 13.73 8.28
CA LEU A 306 -0.80 14.08 7.00
C LEU A 306 0.03 15.36 7.11
N MET A 307 -0.51 16.38 7.76
CA MET A 307 0.17 17.67 7.93
C MET A 307 1.41 17.53 8.80
N THR A 308 1.31 16.83 9.92
CA THR A 308 2.46 16.51 10.78
C THR A 308 3.55 15.79 9.97
N LYS A 309 3.18 14.79 9.17
CA LYS A 309 4.16 14.06 8.35
C LYS A 309 4.83 14.93 7.29
N LEU A 310 4.08 15.82 6.67
CA LEU A 310 4.62 16.77 5.70
C LEU A 310 5.57 17.81 6.33
N VAL A 311 5.34 18.19 7.59
CA VAL A 311 6.23 19.11 8.32
C VAL A 311 7.51 18.40 8.75
N GLU A 312 7.42 17.19 9.31
CA GLU A 312 8.57 16.36 9.71
C GLU A 312 9.56 16.20 8.55
N THR A 313 9.03 15.90 7.37
CA THR A 313 9.83 15.61 6.18
C THR A 313 10.51 16.85 5.61
N LYS A 314 9.85 18.01 5.63
CA LYS A 314 10.49 19.30 5.26
C LYS A 314 11.61 19.70 6.20
N SER A 315 11.45 19.47 7.51
CA SER A 315 12.53 19.72 8.48
C SER A 315 13.75 18.86 8.13
N ALA A 316 13.53 17.56 7.88
CA ALA A 316 14.60 16.65 7.48
C ALA A 316 15.28 17.05 6.16
N GLU A 317 14.52 17.53 5.16
CA GLU A 317 15.07 18.07 3.90
C GLU A 317 15.94 19.31 4.14
N HIS A 318 15.52 20.24 5.02
CA HIS A 318 16.28 21.44 5.35
C HIS A 318 17.58 21.11 6.11
N ASP A 319 17.50 20.21 7.09
CA ASP A 319 18.65 19.79 7.89
C ASP A 319 19.69 19.05 7.02
N ALA A 320 19.24 18.22 6.07
CA ALA A 320 20.13 17.54 5.12
C ALA A 320 20.86 18.51 4.18
N VAL A 321 20.19 19.57 3.70
CA VAL A 321 20.82 20.60 2.85
C VAL A 321 21.88 21.40 3.61
N ASN A 322 21.60 21.70 4.88
CA ASN A 322 22.54 22.42 5.74
C ASN A 322 23.78 21.57 6.08
N ALA A 323 23.61 20.26 6.32
CA ALA A 323 24.71 19.33 6.64
C ALA A 323 25.67 19.08 5.46
N VAL A 324 25.19 19.18 4.22
CA VAL A 324 26.05 19.06 3.00
C VAL A 324 26.82 20.35 2.71
N SER A 325 26.40 21.47 3.31
CA SER A 325 26.97 22.80 3.07
C SER A 325 28.01 23.24 4.12
N SER A 326 28.26 22.41 5.14
CA SER A 326 29.17 22.65 6.28
C SER A 326 30.33 21.67 6.29
#